data_AF-A0A0A1XKR0-F1
#
_entry.id   AF-A0A0A1XKR0-F1
#
_cell.length_a   1.000
_cell.length_b   1.000
_cell.length_c   1.000
_cell.angle_alpha   90.00
_cell.angle_beta   90.00
_cell.angle_gamma   90.00
#
_symmetry.space_group_name_H-M   'P 1'
#
loop_
_entity.id
_entity.type
_entity.pdbx_description
1 polymer ?
#
loop_
_entity_poly.entity_id
_entity_poly.type
_entity_poly.pdbx_seq_one_letter_code
_entity_poly.pdbx_strand_id
1 'polypeptide(L)'
;SNGFIIAFTSDFIPRLVYRASSEGHTLAGYLNSTLSEYNITESDNLRSLAGDGSNIKTCFYADYREPPTSPQKYTLTSKFYVILACRLAFVVVFENFVALVMILVRWCIPDMSVELRDQIRREVYLTNEIIIAKEAERARLGLDRRSCSACGHDYRADTM
;
A
#
# COMPACT_ATOMS: atom_id res chain seq x y z
N SER A 1 -6.89 -3.25 2.51
CA SER A 1 -6.20 -1.95 2.36
C SER A 1 -7.13 -0.84 2.83
N ASN A 2 -6.67 0.01 3.76
CA ASN A 2 -7.50 1.07 4.37
C ASN A 2 -8.07 2.06 3.33
N GLY A 3 -7.35 2.27 2.20
CA GLY A 3 -7.83 3.10 1.09
C GLY A 3 -9.11 2.58 0.42
N PHE A 4 -9.28 1.27 0.28
CA PHE A 4 -10.52 0.70 -0.27
C PHE A 4 -11.71 0.89 0.67
N ILE A 5 -11.50 0.75 1.98
CA ILE A 5 -12.56 1.02 2.98
C ILE A 5 -13.01 2.48 2.83
N ILE A 6 -12.06 3.42 2.84
CA ILE A 6 -12.37 4.85 2.68
C ILE A 6 -13.09 5.12 1.34
N ALA A 7 -12.65 4.53 0.23
CA ALA A 7 -13.23 4.80 -1.08
C ALA A 7 -14.66 4.25 -1.25
N PHE A 8 -14.93 3.04 -0.73
CA PHE A 8 -16.17 2.31 -1.01
C PHE A 8 -17.19 2.37 0.11
N THR A 9 -16.78 2.47 1.37
CA THR A 9 -17.72 2.54 2.51
C THR A 9 -18.01 3.97 2.94
N SER A 10 -17.16 4.93 2.58
CA SER A 10 -17.39 6.35 2.89
C SER A 10 -18.15 7.05 1.78
N ASP A 11 -18.90 8.08 2.18
CA ASP A 11 -19.58 9.01 1.27
C ASP A 11 -18.66 10.20 0.86
N PHE A 12 -17.35 10.08 1.08
CA PHE A 12 -16.38 11.12 0.78
C PHE A 12 -16.26 11.40 -0.72
N ILE A 13 -16.03 10.36 -1.53
CA ILE A 13 -15.81 10.51 -2.99
C ILE A 13 -17.07 11.04 -3.69
N PRO A 14 -18.28 10.49 -3.47
CA PRO A 14 -19.47 10.99 -4.14
C PRO A 14 -19.81 12.45 -3.77
N ARG A 15 -19.62 12.84 -2.50
CA ARG A 15 -19.78 14.25 -2.07
C ARG A 15 -18.77 15.17 -2.71
N LEU A 16 -17.52 14.75 -2.85
CA LEU A 16 -16.48 15.54 -3.51
C LEU A 16 -16.82 15.75 -4.99
N VAL A 17 -17.20 14.69 -5.69
CA VAL A 17 -17.62 14.76 -7.11
C VAL A 17 -18.83 15.67 -7.28
N TYR A 18 -19.84 15.54 -6.42
CA TYR A 18 -21.02 16.40 -6.46
C TYR A 18 -20.66 17.88 -6.21
N ARG A 19 -19.89 18.15 -5.16
CA ARG A 19 -19.44 19.52 -4.82
C ARG A 19 -18.61 20.13 -5.93
N ALA A 20 -17.77 19.35 -6.61
CA ALA A 20 -16.97 19.84 -7.73
C ALA A 20 -17.83 20.18 -8.95
N SER A 21 -18.96 19.48 -9.14
CA SER A 21 -19.88 19.69 -10.26
C SER A 21 -21.01 20.67 -9.97
N SER A 22 -21.28 21.00 -8.71
CA SER A 22 -22.37 21.88 -8.28
C SER A 22 -22.02 23.36 -8.45
N GLU A 23 -22.95 24.14 -9.01
CA GLU A 23 -22.82 25.59 -9.12
C GLU A 23 -22.74 26.23 -7.72
N GLY A 24 -21.58 26.78 -7.38
CA GLY A 24 -21.29 27.37 -6.07
C GLY A 24 -20.62 26.44 -5.06
N HIS A 25 -20.20 25.23 -5.45
CA HIS A 25 -19.47 24.29 -4.60
C HIS A 25 -20.17 23.98 -3.26
N THR A 26 -21.50 24.00 -3.28
CA THR A 26 -22.31 23.66 -2.11
C THR A 26 -22.71 22.19 -2.16
N LEU A 27 -23.18 21.68 -1.02
CA LEU A 27 -23.78 20.35 -0.93
C LEU A 27 -25.31 20.43 -0.99
N ALA A 28 -25.86 21.59 -1.34
CA ALA A 28 -27.30 21.80 -1.44
C ALA A 28 -27.87 20.93 -2.56
N GLY A 29 -28.89 20.13 -2.26
CA GLY A 29 -29.48 19.20 -3.23
C GLY A 29 -28.71 17.89 -3.43
N TYR A 30 -27.63 17.64 -2.67
CA TYR A 30 -26.86 16.39 -2.78
C TYR A 30 -27.73 15.14 -2.60
N LEU A 31 -28.54 15.10 -1.54
CA LEU A 31 -29.43 13.98 -1.27
C LEU A 31 -30.40 13.73 -2.44
N ASN A 32 -31.00 14.78 -3.00
CA ASN A 32 -31.90 14.65 -4.15
C ASN A 32 -31.17 14.12 -5.41
N SER A 33 -29.86 14.33 -5.52
CA SER A 33 -29.06 13.83 -6.65
C SER A 33 -28.59 12.38 -6.50
N THR A 34 -28.47 11.91 -5.25
CA THR A 34 -27.98 10.57 -4.89
C THR A 34 -29.11 9.57 -4.69
N LEU A 35 -30.35 10.04 -4.70
CA LEU A 35 -31.55 9.22 -4.61
C LEU A 35 -32.10 8.95 -6.01
N SER A 36 -32.33 7.67 -6.30
CA SER A 36 -33.04 7.22 -7.49
C SER A 36 -34.52 6.98 -7.17
N GLU A 37 -35.39 7.41 -8.06
CA GLU A 37 -36.83 7.18 -7.96
C GLU A 37 -37.20 5.80 -8.51
N TYR A 38 -38.07 5.08 -7.79
CA TYR A 38 -38.63 3.81 -8.21
C TYR A 38 -40.16 3.87 -8.17
N ASN A 39 -40.81 3.38 -9.21
CA ASN A 39 -42.26 3.27 -9.26
C ASN A 39 -42.73 1.93 -8.66
N ILE A 40 -43.32 1.98 -7.47
CA ILE A 40 -43.71 0.76 -6.74
C ILE A 40 -44.92 0.05 -7.34
N THR A 41 -45.70 0.72 -8.19
CA THR A 41 -46.85 0.07 -8.87
C THR A 41 -46.43 -1.00 -9.88
N GLU A 42 -45.16 -1.04 -10.24
CA GLU A 42 -44.61 -1.98 -11.24
C GLU A 42 -44.14 -3.29 -10.62
N SER A 43 -44.11 -3.37 -9.29
CA SER A 43 -43.69 -4.56 -8.57
C SER A 43 -44.77 -4.94 -7.56
N ASP A 44 -45.42 -6.09 -7.78
CA ASP A 44 -46.46 -6.61 -6.88
C ASP A 44 -45.95 -6.82 -5.45
N ASN A 45 -44.66 -7.15 -5.31
CA ASN A 45 -44.00 -7.30 -4.00
C ASN A 45 -43.86 -5.96 -3.27
N LEU A 46 -43.48 -4.89 -3.96
CA LEU A 46 -43.34 -3.56 -3.34
C LEU A 46 -44.70 -2.91 -3.11
N ARG A 47 -45.66 -3.17 -4.00
CA ARG A 47 -47.05 -2.72 -3.85
C ARG A 47 -47.70 -3.32 -2.61
N SER A 48 -47.49 -4.62 -2.34
CA SER A 48 -48.00 -5.25 -1.12
C SER A 48 -47.31 -4.73 0.15
N LEU A 49 -46.02 -4.38 0.08
CA LEU A 49 -45.29 -3.73 1.18
C LEU A 49 -45.81 -2.32 1.52
N ALA A 50 -46.31 -1.58 0.53
CA ALA A 50 -46.83 -0.23 0.72
C ALA A 50 -48.16 -0.22 1.49
N GLY A 51 -48.82 -1.37 1.67
CA GLY A 51 -50.10 -1.50 2.35
C GLY A 51 -51.29 -1.24 1.42
N ASP A 52 -52.29 -2.11 1.50
CA ASP A 52 -53.48 -2.09 0.66
C ASP A 52 -54.38 -0.91 1.04
N GLY A 53 -54.09 0.27 0.47
CA GLY A 53 -54.77 1.54 0.78
C GLY A 53 -53.86 2.77 0.89
N SER A 54 -52.53 2.61 0.78
CA SER A 54 -51.64 3.77 0.74
C SER A 54 -51.65 4.41 -0.65
N ASN A 55 -51.70 5.76 -0.70
CA ASN A 55 -51.58 6.53 -1.95
C ASN A 55 -50.12 6.67 -2.42
N ILE A 56 -49.21 5.82 -1.92
CA ILE A 56 -47.79 5.86 -2.26
C ILE A 56 -47.64 5.21 -3.63
N LYS A 57 -47.05 5.96 -4.58
CA LYS A 57 -46.80 5.46 -5.94
C LYS A 57 -45.32 5.33 -6.23
N THR A 58 -44.48 6.08 -5.53
CA THR A 58 -43.03 6.09 -5.76
C THR A 58 -42.26 6.03 -4.46
N CYS A 59 -41.05 5.46 -4.51
CA CYS A 59 -40.10 5.44 -3.41
C CYS A 59 -38.70 5.83 -3.89
N PHE A 60 -37.84 6.25 -2.96
CA PHE A 60 -36.47 6.66 -3.24
C PHE A 60 -35.49 5.70 -2.59
N TYR A 61 -34.43 5.33 -3.31
CA TYR A 61 -33.34 4.49 -2.82
C TYR A 61 -32.00 5.08 -3.22
N ALA A 62 -30.96 4.79 -2.43
CA ALA A 62 -29.63 5.33 -2.65
C ALA A 62 -28.92 4.60 -3.80
N ASP A 63 -29.08 5.10 -5.02
CA ASP A 63 -28.41 4.60 -6.23
C ASP A 63 -28.37 5.71 -7.30
N TYR A 64 -27.60 5.50 -8.36
CA TYR A 64 -27.46 6.43 -9.49
C TYR A 64 -28.05 5.82 -10.76
N ARG A 65 -29.38 5.77 -10.82
CA ARG A 65 -30.15 5.20 -11.93
C ARG A 65 -31.12 6.20 -12.53
N GLU A 66 -31.45 5.95 -13.78
CA GLU A 66 -32.41 6.74 -14.53
C GLU A 66 -33.84 6.58 -13.96
N PRO A 67 -34.61 7.68 -13.89
CA PRO A 67 -35.95 7.68 -13.33
C PRO A 67 -36.94 6.89 -14.21
N PRO A 68 -38.12 6.52 -13.67
CA PRO A 68 -39.14 5.78 -14.42
C PRO A 68 -39.72 6.53 -15.62
N THR A 69 -39.54 7.85 -15.68
CA THR A 69 -39.96 8.72 -16.79
C THR A 69 -38.97 8.77 -17.95
N SER A 70 -37.73 8.32 -17.75
CA SER A 70 -36.66 8.31 -18.76
C SER A 70 -36.84 7.14 -19.74
N PRO A 71 -36.46 7.30 -21.03
CA PRO A 71 -36.49 6.21 -22.00
C PRO A 71 -35.61 5.01 -21.60
N GLN A 72 -34.54 5.24 -20.84
CA GLN A 72 -33.67 4.18 -20.30
C GLN A 72 -33.92 3.94 -18.81
N LYS A 73 -35.19 3.75 -18.47
CA LYS A 73 -35.65 3.48 -17.11
C LYS A 73 -34.83 2.45 -16.34
N TYR A 74 -34.48 2.79 -15.09
CA TYR A 74 -33.74 1.97 -14.12
C TYR A 74 -32.34 1.51 -14.55
N THR A 75 -31.81 2.04 -15.65
CA THR A 75 -30.43 1.80 -16.06
C THR A 75 -29.46 2.70 -15.29
N LEU A 76 -28.19 2.32 -15.25
CA LEU A 76 -27.14 3.08 -14.57
C LEU A 76 -26.85 4.39 -15.32
N THR A 77 -26.91 5.51 -14.61
CA THR A 77 -26.59 6.83 -15.17
C THR A 77 -25.07 6.97 -15.34
N SER A 78 -24.61 7.81 -16.28
CA SER A 78 -23.19 8.13 -16.46
C SER A 78 -22.47 8.58 -15.17
N LYS A 79 -23.20 9.24 -14.25
CA LYS A 79 -22.71 9.65 -12.92
C LYS A 79 -22.17 8.47 -12.10
N PHE A 80 -22.82 7.31 -12.18
CA PHE A 80 -22.38 6.10 -11.51
C PHE A 80 -20.94 5.74 -11.91
N TYR A 81 -20.67 5.72 -13.23
CA TYR A 81 -19.37 5.37 -13.78
C TYR A 81 -18.30 6.41 -13.44
N VAL A 82 -18.64 7.70 -13.44
CA VAL A 82 -17.71 8.77 -13.01
C VAL A 82 -17.33 8.59 -11.54
N ILE A 83 -18.30 8.37 -10.66
CA ILE A 83 -18.04 8.17 -9.22
C ILE A 83 -17.19 6.89 -9.01
N LEU A 84 -17.49 5.82 -9.75
CA LEU A 84 -16.71 4.59 -9.70
C LEU A 84 -15.26 4.82 -10.15
N ALA A 85 -15.05 5.53 -11.25
CA ALA A 85 -13.71 5.87 -11.73
C ALA A 85 -12.96 6.72 -10.71
N CYS A 86 -13.60 7.72 -10.10
CA CYS A 86 -13.01 8.54 -9.05
C CYS A 86 -12.65 7.72 -7.80
N ARG A 87 -13.47 6.74 -7.41
CA ARG A 87 -13.17 5.82 -6.29
C ARG A 87 -11.89 5.01 -6.58
N LEU A 88 -11.79 4.44 -7.78
CA LEU A 88 -10.61 3.67 -8.18
C LEU A 88 -9.35 4.54 -8.26
N ALA A 89 -9.46 5.74 -8.86
CA ALA A 89 -8.35 6.70 -8.92
C ALA A 89 -7.88 7.11 -7.52
N PHE A 90 -8.81 7.38 -6.60
CA PHE A 90 -8.47 7.71 -5.21
C PHE A 90 -7.68 6.59 -4.53
N VAL A 91 -8.09 5.32 -4.72
CA VAL A 91 -7.37 4.18 -4.14
C VAL A 91 -5.93 4.15 -4.62
N VAL A 92 -5.70 4.29 -5.93
CA VAL A 92 -4.35 4.28 -6.52
C VAL A 92 -3.51 5.43 -5.95
N VAL A 93 -4.04 6.65 -5.91
CA VAL A 93 -3.32 7.82 -5.38
C VAL A 93 -3.01 7.65 -3.90
N PHE A 94 -3.99 7.20 -3.10
CA PHE A 94 -3.84 7.01 -1.67
C PHE A 94 -2.78 5.93 -1.35
N GLU A 95 -2.79 4.83 -2.10
CA GLU A 95 -1.78 3.77 -1.92
C GLU A 95 -0.38 4.26 -2.26
N ASN A 96 -0.21 4.98 -3.38
CA ASN A 96 1.07 5.59 -3.74
C ASN A 96 1.53 6.62 -2.70
N PHE A 97 0.62 7.43 -2.17
CA PHE A 97 0.93 8.40 -1.13
C PHE A 97 1.40 7.72 0.16
N VAL A 98 0.67 6.70 0.64
CA VAL A 98 1.07 5.94 1.83
C VAL A 98 2.41 5.24 1.59
N ALA A 99 2.64 4.66 0.42
CA ALA A 99 3.92 4.05 0.05
C ALA A 99 5.07 5.07 0.09
N LEU A 100 4.87 6.27 -0.47
CA LEU A 100 5.85 7.36 -0.42
C LEU A 100 6.15 7.78 1.01
N VAL A 101 5.11 7.98 1.85
CA VAL A 101 5.29 8.33 3.26
C VAL A 101 6.06 7.23 4.00
N MET A 102 5.76 5.96 3.74
CA MET A 102 6.49 4.83 4.32
C MET A 102 7.97 4.81 3.89
N ILE A 103 8.27 5.15 2.63
CA ILE A 103 9.64 5.28 2.14
C ILE A 103 10.34 6.45 2.83
N LEU A 104 9.69 7.60 2.97
CA LEU A 104 10.24 8.75 3.68
C LEU A 104 10.50 8.46 5.16
N VAL A 105 9.58 7.76 5.83
CA VAL A 105 9.76 7.36 7.24
C VAL A 105 10.96 6.42 7.38
N ARG A 106 11.09 5.43 6.50
CA ARG A 106 12.26 4.55 6.44
C ARG A 106 13.56 5.29 6.15
N TRP A 107 13.48 6.38 5.39
CA TRP A 107 14.65 7.22 5.10
C TRP A 107 15.03 8.12 6.30
N CYS A 108 14.04 8.68 7.01
CA CYS A 108 14.24 9.53 8.18
C CYS A 108 14.69 8.73 9.42
N ILE A 109 14.14 7.53 9.60
CA ILE A 109 14.50 6.59 10.66
C ILE A 109 15.07 5.36 9.95
N PRO A 110 16.33 5.40 9.48
CA PRO A 110 16.97 4.19 8.99
C PRO A 110 17.02 3.20 10.15
N ASP A 111 16.67 1.93 9.89
CA ASP A 111 16.62 0.84 10.88
C ASP A 111 17.95 0.61 11.63
N MET A 112 19.03 1.30 11.23
CA MET A 112 20.34 1.29 11.85
C MET A 112 20.77 2.72 12.23
N SER A 113 20.96 2.96 13.52
CA SER A 113 21.59 4.19 14.00
C SER A 113 23.01 4.30 13.43
N VAL A 114 23.45 5.54 13.15
CA VAL A 114 24.81 5.81 12.62
C VAL A 114 25.89 5.22 13.53
N GLU A 115 25.66 5.25 14.84
CA GLU A 115 26.55 4.70 15.86
C GLU A 115 26.70 3.17 15.75
N LEU A 116 25.62 2.42 15.52
CA LEU A 116 25.70 0.96 15.33
C LEU A 116 26.44 0.61 14.05
N ARG A 117 26.23 1.37 12.97
CA ARG A 117 26.98 1.18 11.71
C ARG A 117 28.48 1.41 11.92
N ASP A 118 28.85 2.41 12.70
CA ASP A 118 30.25 2.72 12.99
C ASP A 118 30.88 1.71 13.95
N GLN A 119 30.15 1.21 14.95
CA GLN A 119 30.59 0.11 15.81
C GLN A 119 30.85 -1.16 15.02
N ILE A 120 29.92 -1.57 14.15
CA ILE A 120 30.09 -2.76 13.30
C ILE A 120 31.31 -2.59 12.37
N ARG A 121 31.47 -1.42 11.75
CA ARG A 121 32.62 -1.15 10.87
C ARG A 121 33.94 -1.21 11.64
N ARG A 122 33.97 -0.71 12.89
CA ARG A 122 35.13 -0.77 13.77
C ARG A 122 35.45 -2.20 14.20
N GLU A 123 34.46 -2.98 14.59
CA GLU A 123 34.65 -4.39 14.97
C GLU A 123 35.15 -5.23 13.81
N VAL A 124 34.61 -5.02 12.60
CA VAL A 124 35.09 -5.69 11.37
C VAL A 124 36.54 -5.32 11.07
N TYR A 125 36.89 -4.03 11.19
CA TYR A 125 38.28 -3.58 10.98
C TYR A 125 39.25 -4.23 11.98
N LEU A 126 38.93 -4.17 13.28
CA LEU A 126 39.75 -4.78 14.34
C LEU A 126 39.88 -6.29 14.16
N THR A 127 38.78 -6.97 13.80
CA THR A 127 38.79 -8.41 13.55
C THR A 127 39.70 -8.77 12.37
N ASN A 128 39.65 -8.00 11.28
CA ASN A 128 40.48 -8.26 10.10
C ASN A 128 41.97 -8.06 10.39
N GLU A 129 42.31 -7.02 11.16
CA GLU A 129 43.70 -6.77 11.59
C GLU A 129 44.25 -7.95 12.43
N ILE A 130 43.47 -8.44 13.39
CA ILE A 130 43.83 -9.59 14.23
C ILE A 130 44.03 -10.86 13.39
N ILE A 131 43.16 -11.10 12.41
CA ILE A 131 43.27 -12.26 11.50
C ILE A 131 44.58 -12.18 10.69
N ILE A 132 44.86 -11.04 10.07
CA ILE A 132 46.08 -10.84 9.24
C ILE A 132 47.33 -11.06 10.08
N ALA A 133 47.40 -10.49 11.29
CA ALA A 133 48.55 -10.64 12.17
C ALA A 133 48.78 -12.12 12.54
N LYS A 134 47.71 -12.85 12.86
CA LYS A 134 47.78 -14.26 13.22
C LYS A 134 48.14 -15.17 12.04
N GLU A 135 47.67 -14.84 10.84
CA GLU A 135 48.04 -15.53 9.61
C GLU A 135 49.51 -15.29 9.25
N ALA A 136 50.00 -14.06 9.38
CA ALA A 136 51.41 -13.73 9.18
C ALA A 136 52.32 -14.46 10.17
N GLU A 137 51.94 -14.54 11.44
CA GLU A 137 52.68 -15.31 12.46
C GLU A 137 52.69 -16.81 12.11
N ARG A 138 51.54 -17.39 11.75
CA ARG A 138 51.47 -18.79 11.29
C ARG A 138 52.33 -19.05 10.05
N ALA A 139 52.37 -18.11 9.11
CA ALA A 139 53.22 -18.22 7.92
C ALA A 139 54.71 -18.22 8.29
N ARG A 140 55.14 -17.34 9.21
CA ARG A 140 56.52 -17.30 9.73
C ARG A 140 56.91 -18.60 10.43
N LEU A 141 56.08 -19.09 11.35
CA LEU A 141 56.32 -20.37 12.04
C LEU A 141 56.34 -21.56 11.06
N GLY A 142 55.53 -21.52 10.00
CA GLY A 142 55.57 -22.51 8.93
C GLY A 142 56.88 -22.49 8.12
N LEU A 143 57.45 -21.31 7.90
CA LEU A 143 58.76 -21.14 7.27
C LEU A 143 59.89 -21.62 8.18
N ASP A 144 59.89 -21.28 9.47
CA ASP A 144 60.88 -21.74 10.45
C ASP A 144 60.87 -23.28 10.58
N ARG A 145 59.68 -23.88 10.61
CA ARG A 145 59.52 -25.34 10.64
C ARG A 145 60.02 -26.01 9.37
N ARG A 146 59.86 -25.39 8.19
CA ARG A 146 60.47 -25.87 6.94
C ARG A 146 61.99 -25.71 6.95
N SER A 147 62.50 -24.59 7.47
CA SER A 147 63.94 -24.32 7.59
C SER A 147 64.63 -25.34 8.51
N CYS A 148 64.00 -25.70 9.63
CA CYS A 148 64.53 -26.70 10.56
C CYS A 148 64.47 -28.14 9.98
N SER A 149 63.43 -28.46 9.20
CA SER A 149 63.38 -29.74 8.45
C SER A 149 64.43 -29.83 7.33
N ALA A 150 64.75 -28.71 6.67
CA ALA A 150 65.83 -28.67 5.67
C ALA A 150 67.22 -28.83 6.32
N CYS A 151 67.47 -28.16 7.46
CA CYS A 151 68.72 -28.34 8.21
C CYS A 151 68.90 -29.76 8.77
N GLY A 152 67.81 -30.45 9.14
CA GLY A 152 67.87 -31.83 9.64
C GLY A 152 68.10 -32.89 8.56
N HIS A 153 67.85 -32.55 7.27
CA HIS A 153 68.05 -33.48 6.16
C HIS A 153 69.48 -33.42 5.60
N ASP A 154 70.14 -32.26 5.66
CA ASP A 154 71.54 -32.09 5.26
C ASP A 154 72.51 -32.77 6.25
N TYR A 155 72.22 -32.73 7.55
CA TYR A 155 73.10 -33.36 8.56
C TYR A 155 73.13 -34.90 8.50
N ARG A 156 72.20 -35.55 7.77
CA ARG A 156 72.15 -37.02 7.63
C ARG A 156 72.83 -37.52 6.34
N ALA A 157 73.23 -36.63 5.43
CA ALA A 157 73.92 -37.00 4.20
C ALA A 157 75.45 -37.04 4.33
N ASP A 158 76.04 -36.36 5.32
CA ASP A 158 77.49 -36.20 5.47
C ASP A 158 78.13 -37.11 6.57
N THR A 159 77.51 -38.25 6.90
CA THR A 159 78.07 -39.20 7.90
C THR A 159 78.20 -40.65 7.41
N MET A 160 78.49 -40.84 6.12
CA MET A 160 79.00 -42.13 5.60
C MET A 160 80.30 -41.93 4.83
#